data_AF-A0A7V5AA20-F1
#
_entry.id   AF-A0A7V5AA20-F1
#
_cell.length_a   1.000
_cell.length_b   1.000
_cell.length_c   1.000
_cell.angle_alpha   90.00
_cell.angle_beta   90.00
_cell.angle_gamma   90.00
#
_symmetry.space_group_name_H-M   'P 1'
#
loop_
_entity.id
_entity.type
_entity.pdbx_description
1 polymer ?
#
loop_
_entity_poly.entity_id
_entity_poly.type
_entity_poly.pdbx_seq_one_letter_code
_entity_poly.pdbx_strand_id
1 'polypeptide(L)'
;MILEAVRRLGLAALERTPFVETLVDTDVQGKYIVVFDLHPDPWRLELDVRSVEEKALAEVLWVGNAPGANSPQDRFTTNHPEYLASQAVPNVLTSISKGPLKDILDSIFKNAYLDLGEKAEVFPQGGGDPQYPRYRYLWNLPKLGITDTDLLPQEERQDVEEICQKEKVSPFSLEFLQAYARKNGSAKAACELLGQALKQWTAQKLGIKPKEIALYTLAFEGELLAQHPDYKSYLEQKLVDEAFEEAAKGVCHLCGKQDKVTRDTTRFRYLKFYITDKPGFASRLTKEGFLKNYALCKECYRGLLTGEQWLENHLRTQLGHKDVYVIPVFHLPEAYPSSDQLEAWAKYLKNRLDAAQTFEDWRKFQEEIERYQHYEEQKALFVLNFLFVTKQKAAVKVDKLIPDVPPSRLDRLDEARQRVRQKATEFLGPDITGEWDLSLEKMVFLLPLRRMGNYIEATPYLNLLDALFTARP
;
A
#
# COMPACT_ATOMS: atom_id res chain seq x y z
N MET A 1 -18.35 -9.90 12.97
CA MET A 1 -17.21 -10.45 13.76
C MET A 1 -15.86 -10.15 13.12
N ILE A 2 -15.62 -10.48 11.84
CA ILE A 2 -14.33 -10.21 11.16
C ILE A 2 -13.92 -8.72 11.25
N LEU A 3 -14.79 -7.78 10.86
CA LEU A 3 -14.48 -6.34 10.91
C LEU A 3 -14.22 -5.83 12.34
N GLU A 4 -14.86 -6.44 13.34
CA GLU A 4 -14.61 -6.10 14.74
C GLU A 4 -13.23 -6.58 15.18
N ALA A 5 -12.80 -7.76 14.72
CA ALA A 5 -11.44 -8.23 14.96
C ALA A 5 -10.41 -7.32 14.28
N VAL A 6 -10.64 -6.94 13.01
CA VAL A 6 -9.75 -5.98 12.32
C VAL A 6 -9.68 -4.66 13.08
N ARG A 7 -10.82 -4.11 13.51
CA ARG A 7 -10.89 -2.88 14.31
C ARG A 7 -10.09 -3.02 15.60
N ARG A 8 -10.23 -4.13 16.33
CA ARG A 8 -9.52 -4.36 17.60
C ARG A 8 -8.01 -4.47 17.41
N LEU A 9 -7.56 -5.19 16.39
CA LEU A 9 -6.13 -5.22 16.02
C LEU A 9 -5.62 -3.82 15.74
N GLY A 10 -6.37 -3.02 14.98
CA GLY A 10 -5.98 -1.66 14.67
C GLY A 10 -5.97 -0.73 15.88
N LEU A 11 -6.95 -0.84 16.78
CA LEU A 11 -6.96 -0.06 18.03
C LEU A 11 -5.79 -0.44 18.94
N ALA A 12 -5.48 -1.71 19.08
CA ALA A 12 -4.33 -2.16 19.86
C ALA A 12 -2.99 -1.67 19.25
N ALA A 13 -2.87 -1.62 17.91
CA ALA A 13 -1.71 -1.01 17.26
C ALA A 13 -1.60 0.50 17.55
N LEU A 14 -2.73 1.21 17.64
CA LEU A 14 -2.77 2.65 17.95
C LEU A 14 -2.38 2.99 19.40
N GLU A 15 -2.39 2.03 20.32
CA GLU A 15 -1.94 2.27 21.70
C GLU A 15 -0.44 2.54 21.81
N ARG A 16 0.35 2.08 20.82
CA ARG A 16 1.82 2.15 20.84
C ARG A 16 2.40 3.06 19.77
N THR A 17 1.69 3.19 18.65
CA THR A 17 2.20 3.88 17.47
C THR A 17 1.21 4.95 17.04
N PRO A 18 1.65 6.20 16.77
CA PRO A 18 0.73 7.24 16.34
C PRO A 18 0.09 6.89 14.99
N PHE A 19 -1.07 7.50 14.71
CA PHE A 19 -1.97 7.01 13.68
C PHE A 19 -1.33 6.90 12.30
N VAL A 20 -0.61 7.92 11.84
CA VAL A 20 -0.09 7.94 10.47
C VAL A 20 1.05 6.91 10.30
N GLU A 21 1.85 6.71 11.34
CA GLU A 21 2.91 5.72 11.39
C GLU A 21 2.35 4.29 11.34
N THR A 22 1.15 4.05 11.90
CA THR A 22 0.49 2.74 11.75
C THR A 22 0.02 2.44 10.34
N LEU A 23 -0.04 3.45 9.47
CA LEU A 23 -0.45 3.30 8.07
C LEU A 23 0.73 3.03 7.13
N VAL A 24 1.95 2.91 7.66
CA VAL A 24 3.15 2.60 6.87
C VAL A 24 3.01 1.21 6.25
N ASP A 25 3.20 1.17 4.94
CA ASP A 25 3.16 -0.03 4.13
C ASP A 25 4.56 -0.64 4.06
N THR A 26 4.71 -1.87 4.55
CA THR A 26 6.02 -2.55 4.56
C THR A 26 6.23 -3.42 3.32
N ASP A 27 5.21 -3.62 2.49
CA ASP A 27 5.28 -4.44 1.28
C ASP A 27 5.76 -3.62 0.08
N VAL A 28 7.06 -3.32 0.07
CA VAL A 28 7.68 -2.47 -0.94
C VAL A 28 8.61 -3.27 -1.84
N GLN A 29 8.37 -3.20 -3.15
CA GLN A 29 9.23 -3.82 -4.15
C GLN A 29 10.38 -2.90 -4.54
N GLY A 30 11.61 -3.41 -4.46
CA GLY A 30 12.84 -2.73 -4.81
C GLY A 30 13.85 -2.80 -3.67
N LYS A 31 14.98 -2.10 -3.81
CA LYS A 31 16.10 -2.16 -2.86
C LYS A 31 16.40 -0.83 -2.19
N TYR A 32 16.12 0.28 -2.87
CA TYR A 32 16.55 1.60 -2.45
C TYR A 32 15.40 2.58 -2.30
N ILE A 33 15.47 3.43 -1.28
CA ILE A 33 14.69 4.63 -1.09
C ILE A 33 15.62 5.81 -1.38
N VAL A 34 15.26 6.66 -2.33
CA VAL A 34 16.02 7.86 -2.66
C VAL A 34 15.41 9.05 -1.96
N VAL A 35 16.24 9.85 -1.30
CA VAL A 35 15.86 11.13 -0.71
C VAL A 35 16.28 12.23 -1.68
N PHE A 36 15.32 13.02 -2.11
CA PHE A 36 15.53 14.28 -2.81
C PHE A 36 15.64 15.39 -1.78
N ASP A 37 16.86 15.85 -1.51
CA ASP A 37 17.11 16.89 -0.51
C ASP A 37 17.35 18.24 -1.17
N LEU A 38 16.40 19.16 -0.97
CA LEU A 38 16.45 20.51 -1.53
C LEU A 38 17.19 21.45 -0.59
N HIS A 39 18.24 22.10 -1.10
CA HIS A 39 19.03 23.08 -0.34
C HIS A 39 18.89 24.46 -0.96
N PRO A 40 18.60 25.53 -0.19
CA PRO A 40 18.64 26.90 -0.69
C PRO A 40 20.09 27.42 -0.84
N ASP A 41 20.23 28.54 -1.55
CA ASP A 41 21.44 29.39 -1.61
C ASP A 41 22.80 28.70 -1.92
N PRO A 42 23.07 28.35 -3.19
CA PRO A 42 22.13 28.34 -4.32
C PRO A 42 21.21 27.13 -4.26
N TRP A 43 20.01 27.29 -4.82
CA TRP A 43 19.06 26.19 -4.96
C TRP A 43 19.69 25.03 -5.72
N ARG A 44 19.70 23.85 -5.09
CA ARG A 44 20.25 22.61 -5.67
C ARG A 44 19.54 21.40 -5.11
N LEU A 45 19.62 20.29 -5.84
CA LEU A 45 19.14 18.99 -5.39
C LEU A 45 20.31 18.10 -5.00
N GLU A 46 20.37 17.72 -3.72
CA GLU A 46 21.27 16.69 -3.20
C GLU A 46 20.52 15.36 -3.09
N LEU A 47 21.27 14.27 -3.11
CA LEU A 47 20.73 12.91 -3.06
C LEU A 47 21.27 12.18 -1.84
N ASP A 48 20.36 11.57 -1.09
CA ASP A 48 20.67 10.51 -0.12
C ASP A 48 19.99 9.21 -0.55
N VAL A 49 20.54 8.07 -0.13
CA VAL A 49 20.05 6.74 -0.47
C VAL A 49 20.01 5.85 0.75
N ARG A 50 18.87 5.20 0.96
CA ARG A 50 18.65 4.26 2.05
C ARG A 50 18.25 2.90 1.48
N SER A 51 18.60 1.83 2.18
CA SER A 51 18.06 0.51 1.86
C SER A 51 16.59 0.42 2.28
N VAL A 52 15.80 -0.33 1.52
CA VAL A 52 14.40 -0.64 1.87
C VAL A 52 14.41 -1.62 3.03
N GLU A 53 14.19 -1.09 4.22
CA GLU A 53 14.04 -1.81 5.48
C GLU A 53 12.88 -1.19 6.26
N GLU A 54 12.27 -1.95 7.18
CA GLU A 54 11.08 -1.52 7.92
C GLU A 54 11.28 -0.18 8.64
N LYS A 55 12.44 0.01 9.28
CA LYS A 55 12.79 1.28 9.93
C LYS A 55 12.84 2.44 8.94
N ALA A 56 13.45 2.24 7.77
CA ALA A 56 13.54 3.27 6.75
C ALA A 56 12.16 3.63 6.16
N LEU A 57 11.29 2.63 5.97
CA LEU A 57 9.90 2.84 5.51
C LEU A 57 9.08 3.64 6.52
N ALA A 58 9.29 3.42 7.82
CA ALA A 58 8.69 4.21 8.89
C ALA A 58 9.21 5.66 8.90
N GLU A 59 10.53 5.85 8.72
CA GLU A 59 11.15 7.18 8.63
C GLU A 59 10.69 7.98 7.41
N VAL A 60 10.44 7.34 6.26
CA VAL A 60 9.91 8.04 5.09
C VAL A 60 8.38 8.08 5.05
N LEU A 61 7.69 7.50 6.02
CA LEU A 61 6.23 7.51 6.16
C LEU A 61 5.52 7.05 4.86
N TRP A 62 5.92 5.90 4.32
CA TRP A 62 5.31 5.36 3.10
C TRP A 62 3.90 4.83 3.36
N VAL A 63 2.88 5.65 3.14
CA VAL A 63 1.45 5.30 3.31
C VAL A 63 0.74 4.96 1.99
N GLY A 64 1.52 4.73 0.93
CA GLY A 64 1.02 4.62 -0.44
C GLY A 64 0.70 5.98 -1.07
N ASN A 65 0.61 6.01 -2.40
CA ASN A 65 0.17 7.19 -3.15
C ASN A 65 -1.32 7.50 -2.90
N ALA A 66 -1.74 8.72 -3.21
CA ALA A 66 -3.15 9.08 -3.12
C ALA A 66 -3.99 8.19 -4.06
N PRO A 67 -5.04 7.50 -3.54
CA PRO A 67 -5.71 6.45 -4.28
C PRO A 67 -6.61 6.99 -5.39
N GLY A 68 -6.48 6.46 -6.61
CA GLY A 68 -7.33 6.77 -7.75
C GLY A 68 -6.62 7.56 -8.84
N ALA A 69 -6.93 7.27 -10.11
CA ALA A 69 -6.27 7.88 -11.27
C ALA A 69 -6.43 9.41 -11.32
N ASN A 70 -7.48 9.93 -10.70
CA ASN A 70 -7.82 11.34 -10.65
C ASN A 70 -7.65 11.94 -9.24
N SER A 71 -6.82 11.37 -8.37
CA SER A 71 -6.59 11.95 -7.04
C SER A 71 -5.39 12.90 -7.06
N PRO A 72 -5.48 14.09 -6.45
CA PRO A 72 -4.32 14.96 -6.25
C PRO A 72 -3.24 14.21 -5.49
N GLN A 73 -2.03 14.13 -6.06
CA GLN A 73 -0.90 13.48 -5.41
C GLN A 73 -0.27 14.43 -4.41
N ASP A 74 -0.36 14.11 -3.13
CA ASP A 74 -0.03 14.98 -2.01
C ASP A 74 0.91 14.30 -1.00
N ARG A 75 1.56 13.22 -1.45
CA ARG A 75 2.45 12.41 -0.62
C ARG A 75 3.89 12.83 -0.83
N PHE A 76 4.61 13.12 0.26
CA PHE A 76 6.05 13.39 0.21
C PHE A 76 6.92 12.14 0.06
N THR A 77 6.31 10.96 0.06
CA THR A 77 6.97 9.70 -0.32
C THR A 77 6.12 8.99 -1.37
N THR A 78 6.76 8.56 -2.46
CA THR A 78 6.10 8.07 -3.67
C THR A 78 7.00 7.09 -4.43
N ASN A 79 6.42 6.17 -5.19
CA ASN A 79 7.15 5.36 -6.18
C ASN A 79 7.20 6.04 -7.58
N HIS A 80 6.67 7.26 -7.70
CA HIS A 80 6.61 8.08 -8.91
C HIS A 80 7.30 9.44 -8.64
N PRO A 81 8.57 9.63 -9.01
CA PRO A 81 9.32 10.85 -8.70
C PRO A 81 8.69 12.11 -9.32
N GLU A 82 7.97 11.97 -10.43
CA GLU A 82 7.19 13.05 -11.04
C GLU A 82 6.16 13.66 -10.08
N TYR A 83 5.64 12.90 -9.12
CA TYR A 83 4.68 13.43 -8.14
C TYR A 83 5.34 14.42 -7.18
N LEU A 84 6.58 14.16 -6.74
CA LEU A 84 7.34 15.13 -5.94
C LEU A 84 7.67 16.37 -6.78
N ALA A 85 8.05 16.16 -8.05
CA ALA A 85 8.46 17.23 -8.95
C ALA A 85 7.33 18.12 -9.46
N SER A 86 6.06 17.76 -9.24
CA SER A 86 4.91 18.49 -9.83
C SER A 86 3.76 18.73 -8.87
N GLN A 87 3.36 17.73 -8.08
CA GLN A 87 2.04 17.71 -7.44
C GLN A 87 2.11 17.77 -5.91
N ALA A 88 3.08 17.10 -5.29
CA ALA A 88 3.10 16.93 -3.83
C ALA A 88 3.15 18.27 -3.09
N VAL A 89 4.13 19.12 -3.39
CA VAL A 89 4.28 20.42 -2.72
C VAL A 89 3.08 21.34 -2.98
N PRO A 90 2.64 21.59 -4.23
CA PRO A 90 1.49 22.47 -4.46
C PRO A 90 0.19 21.99 -3.80
N ASN A 91 -0.08 20.67 -3.80
CA ASN A 91 -1.31 20.12 -3.22
C ASN A 91 -1.33 20.23 -1.69
N VAL A 92 -0.20 19.98 -1.03
CA VAL A 92 -0.09 20.15 0.43
C VAL A 92 -0.14 21.64 0.77
N LEU A 93 0.63 22.48 0.07
CA LEU A 93 0.71 23.93 0.29
C LEU A 93 -0.66 24.63 0.22
N THR A 94 -1.49 24.25 -0.76
CA THR A 94 -2.84 24.81 -0.93
C THR A 94 -3.81 24.38 0.17
N SER A 95 -3.56 23.24 0.82
CA SER A 95 -4.44 22.70 1.86
C SER A 95 -4.07 23.18 3.27
N ILE A 96 -2.79 23.42 3.55
CA ILE A 96 -2.34 23.87 4.88
C ILE A 96 -2.51 25.39 5.04
N SER A 97 -3.11 25.79 6.16
CA SER A 97 -3.46 27.20 6.39
C SER A 97 -2.28 28.03 6.92
N LYS A 98 -1.47 27.48 7.83
CA LYS A 98 -0.32 28.11 8.50
C LYS A 98 0.59 27.04 9.11
N GLY A 99 1.81 27.43 9.49
CA GLY A 99 2.75 26.58 10.23
C GLY A 99 4.13 26.53 9.55
N PRO A 100 5.18 26.07 10.26
CA PRO A 100 6.54 26.02 9.72
C PRO A 100 6.67 25.25 8.41
N LEU A 101 5.89 24.18 8.23
CA LEU A 101 5.89 23.45 6.96
C LEU A 101 5.41 24.32 5.81
N LYS A 102 4.40 25.17 6.05
CA LYS A 102 3.89 26.06 5.01
C LYS A 102 4.96 27.01 4.52
N ASP A 103 5.73 27.59 5.42
CA ASP A 103 6.82 28.51 5.06
C ASP A 103 7.91 27.80 4.24
N ILE A 104 8.26 26.57 4.62
CA ILE A 104 9.19 25.71 3.87
C ILE A 104 8.63 25.41 2.47
N LEU A 105 7.39 24.94 2.38
CA LEU A 105 6.75 24.61 1.10
C LEU A 105 6.56 25.84 0.21
N ASP A 106 6.25 27.01 0.77
CA ASP A 106 6.18 28.28 0.05
C ASP A 106 7.55 28.67 -0.51
N SER A 107 8.62 28.48 0.26
CA SER A 107 10.00 28.71 -0.20
C SER A 107 10.38 27.78 -1.34
N ILE A 108 10.12 26.48 -1.19
CA ILE A 108 10.34 25.47 -2.24
C ILE A 108 9.52 25.82 -3.49
N PHE A 109 8.23 26.12 -3.33
CA PHE A 109 7.34 26.40 -4.46
C PHE A 109 7.81 27.64 -5.25
N LYS A 110 8.15 28.74 -4.56
CA LYS A 110 8.59 29.97 -5.23
C LYS A 110 9.93 29.84 -5.94
N ASN A 111 10.82 28.97 -5.45
CA ASN A 111 12.19 28.93 -5.92
C ASN A 111 12.56 27.72 -6.75
N ALA A 112 11.95 26.56 -6.50
CA ALA A 112 12.25 25.32 -7.20
C ALA A 112 11.25 24.99 -8.31
N TYR A 113 10.09 25.66 -8.39
CA TYR A 113 9.09 25.40 -9.45
C TYR A 113 9.10 26.45 -10.57
N LEU A 114 8.72 25.99 -11.75
CA LEU A 114 8.29 26.75 -12.91
C LEU A 114 6.76 26.70 -12.99
N ASP A 115 6.15 27.78 -13.45
CA ASP A 115 4.75 27.83 -13.84
C ASP A 115 4.64 27.74 -15.36
N LEU A 116 4.04 26.66 -15.87
CA LEU A 116 3.81 26.50 -17.31
C LEU A 116 2.88 27.57 -17.90
N GLY A 117 2.11 28.28 -17.08
CA GLY A 117 1.13 29.27 -17.51
C GLY A 117 -0.31 28.75 -17.46
N GLU A 118 -1.24 29.55 -17.96
CA GLU A 118 -2.64 29.11 -18.07
C GLU A 118 -2.81 28.13 -19.24
N LYS A 119 -3.82 27.24 -19.14
CA LYS A 119 -4.08 26.24 -20.17
C LYS A 119 -4.21 26.86 -21.58
N ALA A 120 -4.89 28.00 -21.68
CA ALA A 120 -5.11 28.69 -22.94
C ALA A 120 -3.82 29.29 -23.53
N GLU A 121 -2.84 29.63 -22.69
CA GLU A 121 -1.54 30.15 -23.12
C GLU A 121 -0.65 29.03 -23.64
N VAL A 122 -0.65 27.87 -22.96
CA VAL A 122 0.12 26.70 -23.39
C VAL A 122 -0.51 26.02 -24.60
N PHE A 123 -1.84 25.97 -24.71
CA PHE A 123 -2.56 25.30 -25.80
C PHE A 123 -3.45 26.28 -26.59
N PRO A 124 -2.87 27.26 -27.30
CA PRO A 124 -3.64 28.30 -27.99
C PRO A 124 -4.47 27.76 -29.17
N GLN A 125 -4.09 26.63 -29.74
CA GLN A 125 -4.79 25.96 -30.85
C GLN A 125 -5.79 24.90 -30.37
N GLY A 126 -6.10 24.86 -29.06
CA GLY A 126 -6.88 23.80 -28.44
C GLY A 126 -6.02 22.59 -28.02
N GLY A 127 -6.59 21.72 -27.19
CA GLY A 127 -5.90 20.57 -26.58
C GLY A 127 -5.68 20.73 -25.08
N GLY A 128 -4.68 20.01 -24.56
CA GLY A 128 -4.29 20.03 -23.15
C GLY A 128 -5.19 19.19 -22.23
N ASP A 129 -4.65 18.80 -21.09
CA ASP A 129 -5.30 17.85 -20.18
C ASP A 129 -6.64 18.39 -19.63
N PRO A 130 -7.65 17.54 -19.42
CA PRO A 130 -8.86 17.91 -18.69
C PRO A 130 -8.57 18.43 -17.28
N GLN A 131 -7.51 17.89 -16.65
CA GLN A 131 -7.06 18.26 -15.31
C GLN A 131 -5.73 19.02 -15.33
N TYR A 132 -5.58 19.94 -16.30
CA TYR A 132 -4.37 20.74 -16.52
C TYR A 132 -3.75 21.35 -15.24
N PRO A 133 -4.52 21.91 -14.27
CA PRO A 133 -3.92 22.52 -13.08
C PRO A 133 -2.99 21.59 -12.29
N ARG A 134 -3.11 20.26 -12.43
CA ARG A 134 -2.24 19.27 -11.78
C ARG A 134 -0.83 19.21 -12.34
N TYR A 135 -0.68 19.60 -13.60
CA TYR A 135 0.57 19.50 -14.35
C TYR A 135 1.17 20.87 -14.64
N ARG A 136 0.55 21.95 -14.15
CA ARG A 136 0.94 23.34 -14.39
C ARG A 136 2.28 23.68 -13.74
N TYR A 137 2.50 23.24 -12.51
CA TYR A 137 3.70 23.53 -11.75
C TYR A 137 4.67 22.37 -11.82
N LEU A 138 5.91 22.64 -12.24
CA LEU A 138 6.95 21.63 -12.46
C LEU A 138 8.27 22.09 -11.86
N TRP A 139 9.10 21.18 -11.35
CA TRP A 139 10.45 21.56 -10.89
C TRP A 139 11.28 22.18 -12.02
N ASN A 140 12.00 23.25 -11.67
CA ASN A 140 13.02 23.88 -12.50
C ASN A 140 14.30 23.04 -12.45
N LEU A 141 14.35 21.94 -13.21
CA LEU A 141 15.50 21.05 -13.23
C LEU A 141 16.83 21.78 -13.49
N PRO A 142 16.94 22.72 -14.46
CA PRO A 142 18.17 23.46 -14.67
C PRO A 142 18.61 24.26 -13.45
N LYS A 143 17.67 24.93 -12.77
CA LYS A 143 17.97 25.68 -11.53
C LYS A 143 18.42 24.76 -10.40
N LEU A 144 17.94 23.51 -10.37
CA LEU A 144 18.38 22.49 -9.41
C LEU A 144 19.70 21.80 -9.81
N GLY A 145 20.34 22.22 -10.90
CA GLY A 145 21.61 21.66 -11.38
C GLY A 145 21.47 20.43 -12.27
N ILE A 146 20.28 20.18 -12.81
CA ILE A 146 19.96 19.01 -13.65
C ILE A 146 19.66 19.50 -15.07
N THR A 147 20.63 19.35 -15.95
CA THR A 147 20.53 19.74 -17.37
C THR A 147 20.87 18.61 -18.33
N ASP A 148 21.36 17.49 -17.82
CA ASP A 148 21.84 16.38 -18.64
C ASP A 148 20.67 15.59 -19.23
N THR A 149 20.63 15.53 -20.56
CA THR A 149 19.62 14.80 -21.34
C THR A 149 20.14 13.47 -21.86
N ASP A 150 21.43 13.17 -21.70
CA ASP A 150 22.07 11.97 -22.27
C ASP A 150 21.53 10.67 -21.65
N LEU A 151 20.89 10.78 -20.48
CA LEU A 151 20.35 9.69 -19.68
C LEU A 151 18.90 9.35 -20.00
N LEU A 152 18.22 10.19 -20.78
CA LEU A 152 16.88 9.89 -21.25
C LEU A 152 16.93 8.72 -22.24
N PRO A 153 15.87 7.89 -22.31
CA PRO A 153 15.79 6.89 -23.35
C PRO A 153 15.83 7.56 -24.73
N GLN A 154 16.27 6.78 -25.73
CA GLN A 154 16.64 7.32 -27.04
C GLN A 154 15.50 8.10 -27.71
N GLU A 155 14.26 7.65 -27.56
CA GLU A 155 13.08 8.29 -28.11
C GLU A 155 12.83 9.67 -27.47
N GLU A 156 12.79 9.75 -26.13
CA GLU A 156 12.61 11.04 -25.46
C GLU A 156 13.79 11.99 -25.71
N ARG A 157 15.01 11.46 -25.79
CA ARG A 157 16.21 12.25 -26.09
C ARG A 157 16.12 12.89 -27.49
N GLN A 158 15.69 12.13 -28.50
CA GLN A 158 15.51 12.65 -29.86
C GLN A 158 14.45 13.75 -29.90
N ASP A 159 13.34 13.56 -29.20
CA ASP A 159 12.29 14.57 -29.07
C ASP A 159 12.80 15.85 -28.39
N VAL A 160 13.60 15.71 -27.33
CA VAL A 160 14.21 16.83 -26.62
C VAL A 160 15.15 17.61 -27.55
N GLU A 161 16.05 16.90 -28.25
CA GLU A 161 17.01 17.50 -29.20
C GLU A 161 16.30 18.21 -30.36
N GLU A 162 15.26 17.61 -30.94
CA GLU A 162 14.46 18.20 -32.03
C GLU A 162 13.82 19.53 -31.60
N ILE A 163 13.16 19.54 -30.42
CA ILE A 163 12.50 20.74 -29.91
C ILE A 163 13.53 21.83 -29.58
N CYS A 164 14.63 21.47 -28.91
CA CYS A 164 15.67 22.43 -28.54
C CYS A 164 16.27 23.09 -29.80
N GLN A 165 16.53 22.32 -30.85
CA GLN A 165 17.04 22.86 -32.12
C GLN A 165 16.03 23.75 -32.83
N LYS A 166 14.77 23.31 -32.93
CA LYS A 166 13.72 24.02 -33.67
C LYS A 166 13.32 25.33 -33.00
N GLU A 167 13.13 25.31 -31.68
CA GLU A 167 12.64 26.46 -30.91
C GLU A 167 13.80 27.32 -30.35
N LYS A 168 15.06 26.86 -30.47
CA LYS A 168 16.28 27.51 -29.93
C LYS A 168 16.20 27.72 -28.42
N VAL A 169 15.72 26.71 -27.71
CA VAL A 169 15.53 26.68 -26.26
C VAL A 169 16.46 25.67 -25.61
N SER A 170 16.70 25.80 -24.31
CA SER A 170 17.50 24.84 -23.54
C SER A 170 16.64 23.68 -23.00
N PRO A 171 17.18 22.46 -22.83
CA PRO A 171 16.45 21.37 -22.22
C PRO A 171 15.86 21.74 -20.86
N PHE A 172 14.63 21.30 -20.60
CA PHE A 172 13.89 21.53 -19.35
C PHE A 172 13.64 23.00 -18.97
N SER A 173 13.94 23.97 -19.85
CA SER A 173 13.51 25.37 -19.69
C SER A 173 11.98 25.50 -19.75
N LEU A 174 11.43 26.62 -19.29
CA LEU A 174 9.99 26.88 -19.33
C LEU A 174 9.46 26.79 -20.78
N GLU A 175 10.14 27.45 -21.72
CA GLU A 175 9.78 27.49 -23.12
C GLU A 175 9.86 26.09 -23.75
N PHE A 176 10.88 25.30 -23.37
CA PHE A 176 11.00 23.90 -23.77
C PHE A 176 9.83 23.08 -23.26
N LEU A 177 9.48 23.16 -21.98
CA LEU A 177 8.40 22.35 -21.40
C LEU A 177 7.04 22.73 -21.98
N GLN A 178 6.80 24.00 -22.27
CA GLN A 178 5.61 24.45 -23.01
C GLN A 178 5.59 23.90 -24.44
N ALA A 179 6.72 23.88 -25.14
CA ALA A 179 6.83 23.29 -26.48
C ALA A 179 6.63 21.77 -26.47
N TYR A 180 7.22 21.08 -25.51
CA TYR A 180 7.06 19.63 -25.32
C TYR A 180 5.61 19.25 -25.00
N ALA A 181 4.97 19.99 -24.10
CA ALA A 181 3.56 19.82 -23.78
C ALA A 181 2.66 20.04 -25.01
N ARG A 182 2.93 21.06 -25.82
CA ARG A 182 2.22 21.34 -27.08
C ARG A 182 2.38 20.22 -28.09
N LYS A 183 3.62 19.76 -28.34
CA LYS A 183 3.91 18.64 -29.27
C LYS A 183 3.10 17.39 -28.91
N ASN A 184 2.99 17.09 -27.61
CA ASN A 184 2.27 15.92 -27.10
C ASN A 184 0.78 16.17 -26.82
N GLY A 185 0.28 17.40 -26.98
CA GLY A 185 -1.10 17.77 -26.64
C GLY A 185 -1.45 17.65 -25.15
N SER A 186 -0.46 17.50 -24.27
CA SER A 186 -0.63 17.19 -22.85
C SER A 186 0.52 17.75 -22.00
N ALA A 187 0.19 18.50 -20.95
CA ALA A 187 1.15 18.93 -19.93
C ALA A 187 1.58 17.77 -19.03
N LYS A 188 0.75 16.73 -18.90
CA LYS A 188 1.13 15.47 -18.24
C LYS A 188 2.38 14.86 -18.88
N ALA A 189 2.53 14.94 -20.20
CA ALA A 189 3.72 14.41 -20.89
C ALA A 189 5.00 15.14 -20.44
N ALA A 190 4.95 16.46 -20.25
CA ALA A 190 6.09 17.21 -19.71
C ALA A 190 6.42 16.80 -18.25
N CYS A 191 5.39 16.54 -17.44
CA CYS A 191 5.56 16.01 -16.09
C CYS A 191 6.20 14.61 -16.07
N GLU A 192 5.77 13.71 -16.98
CA GLU A 192 6.32 12.36 -17.12
C GLU A 192 7.78 12.40 -17.59
N LEU A 193 8.12 13.29 -18.53
CA LEU A 193 9.50 13.54 -18.97
C LEU A 193 10.40 13.95 -17.78
N LEU A 194 9.94 14.85 -16.92
CA LEU A 194 10.67 15.26 -15.71
C LEU A 194 10.89 14.08 -14.76
N GLY A 195 9.86 13.25 -14.54
CA GLY A 195 9.97 12.05 -13.71
C GLY A 195 11.01 11.07 -14.25
N GLN A 196 11.03 10.85 -15.56
CA GLN A 196 12.03 10.02 -16.22
C GLN A 196 13.44 10.61 -16.08
N ALA A 197 13.60 11.91 -16.33
CA ALA A 197 14.87 12.61 -16.18
C ALA A 197 15.42 12.45 -14.75
N LEU A 198 14.58 12.71 -13.73
CA LEU A 198 14.94 12.54 -12.33
C LEU A 198 15.32 11.10 -11.99
N LYS A 199 14.54 10.12 -12.45
CA LYS A 199 14.80 8.70 -12.22
C LYS A 199 16.16 8.27 -12.79
N GLN A 200 16.46 8.68 -14.01
CA GLN A 200 17.71 8.30 -14.69
C GLN A 200 18.91 9.04 -14.11
N TRP A 201 18.78 10.35 -13.88
CA TRP A 201 19.81 11.17 -13.24
C TRP A 201 20.19 10.62 -11.85
N THR A 202 19.18 10.30 -11.04
CA THR A 202 19.37 9.71 -9.71
C THR A 202 20.10 8.37 -9.78
N ALA A 203 19.64 7.48 -10.66
CA ALA A 203 20.22 6.15 -10.82
C ALA A 203 21.70 6.24 -11.23
N GLN A 204 22.04 7.14 -12.16
CA GLN A 204 23.42 7.37 -12.57
C GLN A 204 24.28 7.96 -11.46
N LYS A 205 23.80 9.02 -10.78
CA LYS A 205 24.53 9.70 -9.71
C LYS A 205 24.85 8.78 -8.53
N LEU A 206 23.93 7.87 -8.21
CA LEU A 206 24.08 6.91 -7.11
C LEU A 206 24.72 5.58 -7.55
N GLY A 207 24.95 5.36 -8.85
CA GLY A 207 25.50 4.10 -9.36
C GLY A 207 24.57 2.88 -9.18
N ILE A 208 23.25 3.09 -9.16
CA ILE A 208 22.23 2.05 -8.95
C ILE A 208 21.36 1.88 -10.20
N LYS A 209 20.62 0.76 -10.31
CA LYS A 209 19.73 0.55 -11.46
C LYS A 209 18.38 1.25 -11.22
N PRO A 210 17.77 1.90 -12.22
CA PRO A 210 16.45 2.54 -12.07
C PRO A 210 15.34 1.60 -11.57
N LYS A 211 15.46 0.29 -11.83
CA LYS A 211 14.52 -0.75 -11.37
C LYS A 211 14.75 -1.20 -9.92
N GLU A 212 15.88 -0.83 -9.31
CA GLU A 212 16.19 -1.12 -7.91
C GLU A 212 15.70 -0.01 -6.98
N ILE A 213 15.34 1.15 -7.52
CA ILE A 213 14.73 2.23 -6.75
C ILE A 213 13.26 1.89 -6.52
N ALA A 214 12.89 1.74 -5.25
CA ALA A 214 11.55 1.43 -4.81
C ALA A 214 10.70 2.70 -4.62
N LEU A 215 11.28 3.67 -3.91
CA LEU A 215 10.60 4.88 -3.45
C LEU A 215 11.51 6.11 -3.57
N TYR A 216 10.86 7.27 -3.63
CA TYR A 216 11.45 8.59 -3.56
C TYR A 216 10.77 9.35 -2.42
N THR A 217 11.53 10.11 -1.66
CA THR A 217 11.02 11.00 -0.61
C THR A 217 11.63 12.39 -0.72
N LEU A 218 11.02 13.37 -0.08
CA LEU A 218 11.44 14.77 -0.12
C LEU A 218 12.00 15.23 1.23
N ALA A 219 13.19 15.83 1.21
CA ALA A 219 13.82 16.52 2.32
C ALA A 219 14.08 18.00 1.96
N PHE A 220 14.24 18.82 2.99
CA PHE A 220 14.66 20.20 2.87
C PHE A 220 15.73 20.48 3.93
N GLU A 221 16.92 20.88 3.49
CA GLU A 221 18.08 21.11 4.36
C GLU A 221 18.41 19.90 5.27
N GLY A 222 18.31 18.68 4.73
CA GLY A 222 18.58 17.43 5.44
C GLY A 222 17.42 16.87 6.25
N GLU A 223 16.33 17.62 6.43
CA GLU A 223 15.17 17.21 7.22
C GLU A 223 14.07 16.62 6.32
N LEU A 224 13.63 15.38 6.62
CA LEU A 224 12.57 14.71 5.87
C LEU A 224 11.22 15.42 6.07
N LEU A 225 10.63 15.95 4.98
CA LEU A 225 9.33 16.61 5.05
C LEU A 225 8.21 15.65 5.47
N ALA A 226 8.36 14.36 5.17
CA ALA A 226 7.46 13.31 5.60
C ALA A 226 7.36 13.18 7.13
N GLN A 227 8.39 13.59 7.88
CA GLN A 227 8.40 13.55 9.35
C GLN A 227 7.88 14.84 9.99
N HIS A 228 7.65 15.90 9.21
CA HIS A 228 7.20 17.17 9.75
C HIS A 228 5.83 17.04 10.45
N PRO A 229 5.64 17.55 11.69
CA PRO A 229 4.38 17.41 12.43
C PRO A 229 3.14 17.95 11.69
N ASP A 230 3.28 19.10 11.02
CA ASP A 230 2.20 19.66 10.19
C ASP A 230 1.79 18.71 9.05
N TYR A 231 2.74 17.99 8.45
CA TYR A 231 2.44 17.02 7.39
C TYR A 231 1.73 15.78 7.94
N LYS A 232 2.15 15.27 9.11
CA LYS A 232 1.44 14.17 9.78
C LYS A 232 0.00 14.56 10.12
N SER A 233 -0.19 15.77 10.63
CA SER A 233 -1.52 16.33 10.92
C SER A 233 -2.36 16.46 9.64
N TYR A 234 -1.74 16.93 8.54
CA TYR A 234 -2.36 17.00 7.22
C TYR A 234 -2.79 15.61 6.71
N LEU A 235 -1.94 14.59 6.84
CA LEU A 235 -2.27 13.22 6.45
C LEU A 235 -3.45 12.66 7.25
N GLU A 236 -3.48 12.89 8.56
CA GLU A 236 -4.62 12.49 9.39
C GLU A 236 -5.91 13.20 8.97
N GLN A 237 -5.85 14.51 8.69
CA GLN A 237 -6.99 15.25 8.17
C GLN A 237 -7.50 14.66 6.84
N LYS A 238 -6.60 14.41 5.88
CA LYS A 238 -6.92 13.85 4.56
C LYS A 238 -7.50 12.44 4.63
N LEU A 239 -6.99 11.62 5.54
CA LEU A 239 -7.34 10.20 5.63
C LEU A 239 -8.53 9.94 6.55
N VAL A 240 -8.82 10.84 7.50
CA VAL A 240 -9.89 10.67 8.48
C VAL A 240 -10.87 11.82 8.41
N ASP A 241 -10.45 13.05 8.70
CA ASP A 241 -11.39 14.16 8.93
C ASP A 241 -12.24 14.51 7.70
N GLU A 242 -11.65 14.49 6.51
CA GLU A 242 -12.37 14.72 5.25
C GLU A 242 -13.48 13.68 5.03
N ALA A 243 -13.28 12.43 5.46
CA ALA A 243 -14.32 11.40 5.38
C ALA A 243 -15.51 11.70 6.30
N PHE A 244 -15.39 12.65 7.24
CA PHE A 244 -16.44 13.06 8.17
C PHE A 244 -17.02 14.46 7.88
N GLU A 245 -16.68 15.10 6.75
CA GLU A 245 -17.26 16.39 6.37
C GLU A 245 -18.79 16.35 6.22
N GLU A 246 -19.33 15.26 5.65
CA GLU A 246 -20.77 15.00 5.55
C GLU A 246 -21.31 14.14 6.72
N ALA A 247 -20.59 14.06 7.84
CA ALA A 247 -20.98 13.19 8.95
C ALA A 247 -22.31 13.64 9.58
N ALA A 248 -23.15 12.66 9.92
CA ALA A 248 -24.44 12.88 10.57
C ALA A 248 -24.48 12.18 11.93
N LYS A 249 -25.38 12.62 12.82
CA LYS A 249 -25.66 11.87 14.05
C LYS A 249 -26.32 10.54 13.69
N GLY A 250 -25.80 9.44 14.24
CA GLY A 250 -26.32 8.10 13.99
C GLY A 250 -25.73 7.07 14.94
N VAL A 251 -25.99 5.80 14.64
CA VAL A 251 -25.40 4.67 15.37
C VAL A 251 -24.27 4.10 14.52
N CYS A 252 -23.09 3.94 15.12
CA CYS A 252 -21.99 3.24 14.49
C CYS A 252 -22.35 1.75 14.35
N HIS A 253 -22.34 1.22 13.13
CA HIS A 253 -22.72 -0.17 12.85
C HIS A 253 -21.67 -1.18 13.33
N LEU A 254 -20.49 -0.71 13.71
CA LEU A 254 -19.41 -1.56 14.19
C LEU A 254 -19.37 -1.66 15.72
N CYS A 255 -19.43 -0.53 16.44
CA CYS A 255 -19.37 -0.52 17.91
C CYS A 255 -20.72 -0.28 18.62
N GLY A 256 -21.77 0.05 17.89
CA GLY A 256 -23.11 0.32 18.44
C GLY A 256 -23.27 1.66 19.17
N LYS A 257 -22.22 2.47 19.33
CA LYS A 257 -22.28 3.78 19.98
C LYS A 257 -23.08 4.78 19.12
N GLN A 258 -23.85 5.66 19.77
CA GLN A 258 -24.43 6.84 19.12
C GLN A 258 -23.38 7.95 19.04
N ASP A 259 -23.06 8.41 17.83
CA ASP A 259 -22.04 9.43 17.59
C ASP A 259 -22.25 10.11 16.22
N LYS A 260 -21.38 11.04 15.84
CA LYS A 260 -21.19 11.44 14.45
C LYS A 260 -20.60 10.28 13.67
N VAL A 261 -21.30 9.86 12.62
CA VAL A 261 -20.92 8.73 11.78
C VAL A 261 -20.79 9.15 10.33
N THR A 262 -19.90 8.47 9.61
CA THR A 262 -19.74 8.60 8.16
C THR A 262 -20.12 7.32 7.44
N ARG A 263 -20.61 7.48 6.21
CA ARG A 263 -20.79 6.44 5.20
C ARG A 263 -19.63 6.40 4.20
N ASP A 264 -18.73 7.38 4.24
CA ASP A 264 -17.60 7.46 3.33
C ASP A 264 -16.57 6.40 3.71
N THR A 265 -16.33 5.45 2.80
CA THR A 265 -15.36 4.36 2.94
C THR A 265 -14.24 4.47 1.90
N THR A 266 -14.08 5.62 1.25
CA THR A 266 -13.16 5.81 0.11
C THR A 266 -11.69 5.75 0.51
N ARG A 267 -11.36 5.94 1.80
CA ARG A 267 -9.98 5.91 2.30
C ARG A 267 -9.48 4.51 2.61
N PHE A 268 -10.35 3.50 2.69
CA PHE A 268 -9.94 2.12 2.86
C PHE A 268 -9.26 1.57 1.59
N ARG A 269 -8.08 0.97 1.74
CA ARG A 269 -7.27 0.43 0.64
C ARG A 269 -7.67 -1.02 0.33
N TYR A 270 -7.73 -1.86 1.35
CA TYR A 270 -7.88 -3.31 1.22
C TYR A 270 -9.30 -3.77 1.53
N LEU A 271 -9.98 -3.04 2.42
CA LEU A 271 -11.33 -3.31 2.88
C LEU A 271 -12.41 -2.58 2.06
N LYS A 272 -12.31 -2.63 0.73
CA LYS A 272 -13.28 -2.03 -0.22
C LYS A 272 -14.50 -2.93 -0.48
N PHE A 273 -15.16 -3.41 0.57
CA PHE A 273 -16.31 -4.33 0.46
C PHE A 273 -17.68 -3.64 0.42
N TYR A 274 -17.72 -2.31 0.54
CA TYR A 274 -18.97 -1.54 0.56
C TYR A 274 -18.98 -0.47 -0.54
N ILE A 275 -20.09 -0.43 -1.28
CA ILE A 275 -20.27 0.43 -2.44
C ILE A 275 -21.23 1.57 -2.11
N THR A 276 -20.79 2.81 -2.31
CA THR A 276 -21.54 4.04 -2.02
C THR A 276 -21.72 4.96 -3.23
N ASP A 277 -21.27 4.53 -4.41
CA ASP A 277 -21.33 5.29 -5.66
C ASP A 277 -22.73 5.26 -6.31
N LYS A 278 -23.49 4.17 -6.08
CA LYS A 278 -24.74 3.86 -6.76
C LYS A 278 -25.93 3.92 -5.80
N PRO A 279 -26.82 4.93 -5.90
CA PRO A 279 -27.98 5.09 -5.02
C PRO A 279 -28.90 3.86 -4.96
N GLY A 280 -28.90 3.01 -6.00
CA GLY A 280 -29.67 1.76 -6.03
C GLY A 280 -29.28 0.74 -4.95
N PHE A 281 -28.10 0.85 -4.35
CA PHE A 281 -27.68 0.02 -3.21
C PHE A 281 -28.02 0.66 -1.86
N ALA A 282 -28.45 1.91 -1.84
CA ALA A 282 -28.76 2.62 -0.60
C ALA A 282 -30.17 2.30 -0.11
N SER A 283 -30.37 2.34 1.21
CA SER A 283 -31.70 2.24 1.81
C SER A 283 -32.64 3.29 1.20
N ARG A 284 -33.84 2.86 0.82
CA ARG A 284 -34.85 3.72 0.16
C ARG A 284 -34.38 4.32 -1.18
N LEU A 285 -33.31 3.81 -1.78
CA LEU A 285 -32.79 4.24 -3.09
C LEU A 285 -32.38 5.72 -3.12
N THR A 286 -31.91 6.25 -1.98
CA THR A 286 -31.48 7.66 -1.81
C THR A 286 -30.05 7.71 -1.29
N LYS A 287 -29.26 8.73 -1.66
CA LYS A 287 -27.84 8.83 -1.24
C LYS A 287 -27.69 8.88 0.28
N GLU A 288 -28.61 9.56 0.96
CA GLU A 288 -28.67 9.68 2.42
C GLU A 288 -28.96 8.32 3.09
N GLY A 289 -29.61 7.43 2.35
CA GLY A 289 -29.92 6.07 2.78
C GLY A 289 -28.70 5.22 3.13
N PHE A 290 -27.53 5.53 2.59
CA PHE A 290 -26.30 4.80 2.90
C PHE A 290 -25.90 4.87 4.39
N LEU A 291 -26.25 5.95 5.10
CA LEU A 291 -26.05 6.04 6.55
C LEU A 291 -26.83 4.98 7.33
N LYS A 292 -27.88 4.40 6.75
CA LYS A 292 -28.67 3.31 7.35
C LYS A 292 -28.18 1.92 6.97
N ASN A 293 -27.34 1.83 5.94
CA ASN A 293 -26.79 0.55 5.48
C ASN A 293 -25.53 0.20 6.27
N TYR A 294 -24.57 1.13 6.31
CA TYR A 294 -23.31 0.96 7.02
C TYR A 294 -22.67 2.33 7.28
N ALA A 295 -22.50 2.65 8.56
CA ALA A 295 -21.93 3.91 9.00
C ALA A 295 -21.00 3.70 10.19
N LEU A 296 -19.90 4.45 10.23
CA LEU A 296 -18.81 4.30 11.19
C LEU A 296 -18.58 5.59 11.98
N CYS A 297 -18.37 5.50 13.29
CA CYS A 297 -17.83 6.60 14.08
C CYS A 297 -16.32 6.76 13.84
N LYS A 298 -15.77 7.92 14.21
CA LYS A 298 -14.36 8.27 13.96
C LYS A 298 -13.36 7.29 14.58
N GLU A 299 -13.63 6.82 15.80
CA GLU A 299 -12.83 5.80 16.49
C GLU A 299 -12.76 4.48 15.70
N CYS A 300 -13.92 3.95 15.29
CA CYS A 300 -14.00 2.72 14.49
C CYS A 300 -13.36 2.89 13.11
N TYR A 301 -13.49 4.06 12.51
CA TYR A 301 -12.89 4.37 11.22
C TYR A 301 -11.36 4.33 11.28
N ARG A 302 -10.77 4.98 12.29
CA ARG A 302 -9.32 4.93 12.56
C ARG A 302 -8.87 3.50 12.84
N GLY A 303 -9.57 2.79 13.73
CA GLY A 303 -9.25 1.40 14.07
C GLY A 303 -9.31 0.47 12.86
N LEU A 304 -10.23 0.68 11.92
CA LEU A 304 -10.28 -0.11 10.69
C LEU A 304 -9.16 0.24 9.70
N LEU A 305 -8.80 1.52 9.53
CA LEU A 305 -7.70 1.93 8.65
C LEU A 305 -6.36 1.36 9.14
N THR A 306 -6.09 1.51 10.43
CA THR A 306 -4.91 0.91 11.04
C THR A 306 -4.97 -0.60 11.01
N GLY A 307 -6.14 -1.19 11.27
CA GLY A 307 -6.33 -2.63 11.28
C GLY A 307 -6.10 -3.29 9.92
N GLU A 308 -6.56 -2.67 8.82
CA GLU A 308 -6.32 -3.21 7.48
C GLU A 308 -4.83 -3.15 7.09
N GLN A 309 -4.12 -2.07 7.45
CA GLN A 309 -2.69 -1.97 7.19
C GLN A 309 -1.90 -2.95 8.07
N TRP A 310 -2.30 -3.09 9.33
CA TRP A 310 -1.66 -4.04 10.23
C TRP A 310 -1.84 -5.48 9.76
N LEU A 311 -3.04 -5.84 9.27
CA LEU A 311 -3.28 -7.14 8.62
C LEU A 311 -2.41 -7.33 7.39
N GLU A 312 -2.31 -6.32 6.53
CA GLU A 312 -1.47 -6.35 5.34
C GLU A 312 0.00 -6.64 5.67
N ASN A 313 0.55 -5.97 6.68
CA ASN A 313 1.96 -6.13 7.06
C ASN A 313 2.19 -7.46 7.82
N HIS A 314 1.28 -7.84 8.72
CA HIS A 314 1.57 -8.88 9.72
C HIS A 314 0.83 -10.20 9.52
N LEU A 315 -0.33 -10.22 8.87
CA LEU A 315 -1.18 -11.43 8.73
C LEU A 315 -1.60 -11.74 7.30
N ARG A 316 -1.02 -11.05 6.31
CA ARG A 316 -1.02 -11.48 4.92
C ARG A 316 0.07 -12.54 4.71
N THR A 317 -0.30 -13.64 4.05
CA THR A 317 0.65 -14.64 3.54
C THR A 317 0.14 -15.19 2.20
N GLN A 318 0.85 -16.17 1.65
CA GLN A 318 0.46 -16.90 0.46
C GLN A 318 0.13 -18.35 0.83
N LEU A 319 -0.97 -18.88 0.28
CA LEU A 319 -1.28 -20.31 0.27
C LEU A 319 -1.43 -20.75 -1.19
N GLY A 320 -0.55 -21.64 -1.64
CA GLY A 320 -0.44 -22.01 -3.06
C GLY A 320 -0.07 -20.79 -3.91
N HIS A 321 -0.96 -20.37 -4.82
CA HIS A 321 -0.74 -19.21 -5.70
C HIS A 321 -1.65 -18.02 -5.37
N LYS A 322 -2.17 -17.94 -4.14
CA LYS A 322 -3.13 -16.92 -3.73
C LYS A 322 -2.73 -16.24 -2.44
N ASP A 323 -2.89 -14.92 -2.42
CA ASP A 323 -2.79 -14.11 -1.21
C ASP A 323 -3.96 -14.42 -0.30
N VAL A 324 -3.66 -14.58 0.98
CA VAL A 324 -4.65 -14.82 2.03
C VAL A 324 -4.36 -13.95 3.24
N TYR A 325 -5.40 -13.31 3.77
CA TYR A 325 -5.35 -12.73 5.10
C TYR A 325 -5.83 -13.76 6.12
N VAL A 326 -5.04 -13.96 7.16
CA VAL A 326 -5.38 -14.82 8.30
C VAL A 326 -5.94 -13.93 9.40
N ILE A 327 -7.26 -13.87 9.52
CA ILE A 327 -7.93 -12.95 10.45
C ILE A 327 -8.38 -13.72 11.70
N PRO A 328 -7.77 -13.47 12.87
CA PRO A 328 -8.23 -14.07 14.12
C PRO A 328 -9.59 -13.49 14.52
N VAL A 329 -10.44 -14.29 15.16
CA VAL A 329 -11.62 -13.80 15.87
C VAL A 329 -11.61 -14.47 17.23
N PHE A 330 -11.48 -13.67 18.29
CA PHE A 330 -11.46 -14.17 19.66
C PHE A 330 -12.88 -14.21 20.22
N HIS A 331 -13.15 -15.25 21.01
CA HIS A 331 -14.45 -15.45 21.63
C HIS A 331 -14.63 -14.58 22.88
N LEU A 332 -13.53 -14.20 23.53
CA LEU A 332 -13.50 -13.42 24.77
C LEU A 332 -12.61 -12.18 24.60
N PRO A 333 -13.01 -10.99 25.11
CA PRO A 333 -12.18 -9.80 25.07
C PRO A 333 -10.80 -9.98 25.69
N GLU A 334 -10.70 -10.75 26.78
CA GLU A 334 -9.48 -10.98 27.55
C GLU A 334 -8.47 -11.86 26.81
N ALA A 335 -8.92 -12.59 25.79
CA ALA A 335 -8.08 -13.43 24.95
C ALA A 335 -7.38 -12.66 23.83
N TYR A 336 -7.78 -11.40 23.58
CA TYR A 336 -7.09 -10.57 22.59
C TYR A 336 -5.65 -10.30 23.06
N PRO A 337 -4.65 -10.46 22.19
CA PRO A 337 -3.28 -10.11 22.52
C PRO A 337 -3.19 -8.63 22.91
N SER A 338 -2.44 -8.33 23.96
CA SER A 338 -2.14 -6.95 24.31
C SER A 338 -1.26 -6.30 23.22
N SER A 339 -1.22 -4.96 23.20
CA SER A 339 -0.49 -4.21 22.18
C SER A 339 1.01 -4.51 22.14
N ASP A 340 1.61 -4.93 23.25
CA ASP A 340 2.99 -5.42 23.37
C ASP A 340 3.19 -6.83 22.80
N GLN A 341 2.15 -7.65 22.72
CA GLN A 341 2.22 -9.04 22.24
C GLN A 341 1.79 -9.22 20.78
N LEU A 342 1.14 -8.22 20.18
CA LEU A 342 0.55 -8.30 18.84
C LEU A 342 1.47 -8.88 17.77
N GLU A 343 2.71 -8.37 17.64
CA GLU A 343 3.65 -8.80 16.62
C GLU A 343 4.14 -10.23 16.84
N ALA A 344 4.48 -10.58 18.08
CA ALA A 344 4.93 -11.92 18.43
C ALA A 344 3.81 -12.95 18.20
N TRP A 345 2.58 -12.59 18.54
CA TRP A 345 1.39 -13.39 18.28
C TRP A 345 1.10 -13.54 16.77
N ALA A 346 1.28 -12.48 15.98
CA ALA A 346 1.14 -12.54 14.53
C ALA A 346 2.20 -13.46 13.89
N LYS A 347 3.45 -13.37 14.35
CA LYS A 347 4.55 -14.25 13.93
C LYS A 347 4.23 -15.71 14.24
N TYR A 348 3.72 -16.00 15.43
CA TYR A 348 3.25 -17.35 15.77
C TYR A 348 2.17 -17.85 14.79
N LEU A 349 1.15 -17.04 14.50
CA LEU A 349 0.09 -17.46 13.56
C LEU A 349 0.62 -17.76 12.15
N LYS A 350 1.53 -16.92 11.64
CA LYS A 350 2.20 -17.14 10.36
C LYS A 350 2.98 -18.44 10.37
N ASN A 351 3.86 -18.62 11.36
CA ASN A 351 4.69 -19.82 11.47
C ASN A 351 3.87 -21.10 11.61
N ARG A 352 2.77 -21.06 12.37
CA ARG A 352 1.84 -22.20 12.44
C ARG A 352 1.27 -22.49 11.05
N LEU A 353 0.83 -21.47 10.30
CA LEU A 353 0.26 -21.68 8.98
C LEU A 353 1.28 -22.23 7.99
N ASP A 354 2.51 -21.71 8.01
CA ASP A 354 3.61 -22.17 7.18
C ASP A 354 3.96 -23.64 7.48
N ALA A 355 3.84 -24.09 8.74
CA ALA A 355 3.97 -25.50 9.11
C ALA A 355 3.00 -26.44 8.37
N ALA A 356 1.84 -25.96 7.91
CA ALA A 356 0.93 -26.74 7.09
C ALA A 356 1.33 -26.75 5.60
N GLN A 357 2.14 -25.78 5.17
CA GLN A 357 2.51 -25.58 3.76
C GLN A 357 3.66 -26.46 3.30
N THR A 358 4.68 -26.67 4.13
CA THR A 358 5.85 -27.47 3.76
C THR A 358 6.33 -28.37 4.91
N PHE A 359 7.07 -29.42 4.56
CA PHE A 359 7.71 -30.28 5.56
C PHE A 359 8.81 -29.54 6.33
N GLU A 360 9.58 -28.68 5.65
CA GLU A 360 10.67 -27.92 6.27
C GLU A 360 10.13 -26.94 7.31
N ASP A 361 9.08 -26.19 7.00
CA ASP A 361 8.46 -25.24 7.92
C ASP A 361 7.77 -25.94 9.08
N TRP A 362 7.21 -27.14 8.85
CA TRP A 362 6.71 -27.97 9.93
C TRP A 362 7.82 -28.33 10.93
N ARG A 363 9.00 -28.76 10.44
CA ARG A 363 10.14 -29.07 11.32
C ARG A 363 10.59 -27.84 12.10
N LYS A 364 10.75 -26.69 11.44
CA LYS A 364 11.08 -25.41 12.10
C LYS A 364 10.06 -25.06 13.19
N PHE A 365 8.77 -25.23 12.90
CA PHE A 365 7.72 -24.96 13.88
C PHE A 365 7.80 -25.90 15.09
N GLN A 366 8.10 -27.19 14.89
CA GLN A 366 8.30 -28.14 15.99
C GLN A 366 9.52 -27.79 16.86
N GLU A 367 10.61 -27.32 16.26
CA GLU A 367 11.80 -26.86 16.99
C GLU A 367 11.52 -25.62 17.85
N GLU A 368 10.55 -24.78 17.45
CA GLU A 368 10.15 -23.58 18.18
C GLU A 368 8.93 -23.76 19.10
N ILE A 369 8.34 -24.97 19.18
CA ILE A 369 7.05 -25.18 19.84
C ILE A 369 7.03 -24.75 21.32
N GLU A 370 8.14 -24.97 22.04
CA GLU A 370 8.29 -24.55 23.44
C GLU A 370 8.21 -23.02 23.58
N ARG A 371 8.74 -22.26 22.60
CA ARG A 371 8.64 -20.79 22.58
C ARG A 371 7.21 -20.32 22.32
N TYR A 372 6.39 -21.15 21.67
CA TYR A 372 4.99 -20.85 21.38
C TYR A 372 4.01 -21.40 22.41
N GLN A 373 4.48 -22.05 23.48
CA GLN A 373 3.63 -22.70 24.49
C GLN A 373 2.49 -21.79 24.97
N HIS A 374 2.78 -20.53 25.28
CA HIS A 374 1.78 -19.56 25.72
C HIS A 374 0.62 -19.37 24.72
N TYR A 375 0.92 -19.35 23.43
CA TYR A 375 -0.09 -19.18 22.37
C TYR A 375 -0.80 -20.50 22.05
N GLU A 376 -0.10 -21.63 22.17
CA GLU A 376 -0.64 -22.98 22.03
C GLU A 376 -1.73 -23.25 23.07
N GLU A 377 -1.48 -22.88 24.33
CA GLU A 377 -2.44 -23.01 25.44
C GLU A 377 -3.72 -22.17 25.23
N GLN A 378 -3.62 -21.10 24.44
CA GLN A 378 -4.73 -20.17 24.16
C GLN A 378 -5.45 -20.44 22.83
N LYS A 379 -5.05 -21.48 22.07
CA LYS A 379 -5.65 -21.81 20.76
C LYS A 379 -7.17 -21.98 20.77
N ALA A 380 -7.74 -22.40 21.89
CA ALA A 380 -9.18 -22.58 22.05
C ALA A 380 -9.96 -21.27 22.19
N LEU A 381 -9.28 -20.14 22.39
CA LEU A 381 -9.90 -18.84 22.64
C LEU A 381 -10.20 -18.05 21.35
N PHE A 382 -9.75 -18.54 20.20
CA PHE A 382 -9.98 -17.89 18.91
C PHE A 382 -10.15 -18.88 17.76
N VAL A 383 -10.79 -18.40 16.71
CA VAL A 383 -10.86 -19.06 15.41
C VAL A 383 -10.17 -18.20 14.35
N LEU A 384 -9.72 -18.84 13.27
CA LEU A 384 -9.09 -18.21 12.14
C LEU A 384 -10.07 -18.09 10.98
N ASN A 385 -10.13 -16.93 10.36
CA ASN A 385 -10.85 -16.69 9.11
C ASN A 385 -9.81 -16.48 8.01
N PHE A 386 -9.89 -17.27 6.95
CA PHE A 386 -8.98 -17.16 5.81
C PHE A 386 -9.68 -16.42 4.67
N LEU A 387 -9.26 -15.18 4.41
CA LEU A 387 -9.81 -14.34 3.36
C LEU A 387 -8.84 -14.30 2.17
N PHE A 388 -9.15 -15.08 1.13
CA PHE A 388 -8.39 -15.12 -0.11
C PHE A 388 -8.80 -13.99 -1.02
N VAL A 389 -7.81 -13.24 -1.52
CA VAL A 389 -8.05 -12.05 -2.33
C VAL A 389 -7.18 -12.00 -3.58
N THR A 390 -7.69 -11.32 -4.60
CA THR A 390 -6.89 -10.84 -5.73
C THR A 390 -6.95 -9.32 -5.79
N LYS A 391 -5.79 -8.67 -5.73
CA LYS A 391 -5.66 -7.21 -5.89
C LYS A 391 -5.71 -6.86 -7.38
N GLN A 392 -6.65 -6.00 -7.78
CA GLN A 392 -6.78 -5.50 -9.16
C GLN A 392 -6.83 -3.97 -9.16
N LYS A 393 -5.66 -3.33 -9.28
CA LYS A 393 -5.48 -1.86 -9.26
C LYS A 393 -6.28 -1.18 -8.13
N ALA A 394 -7.47 -0.68 -8.44
CA ALA A 394 -8.31 0.08 -7.52
C ALA A 394 -9.33 -0.77 -6.73
N ALA A 395 -9.41 -2.07 -6.99
CA ALA A 395 -10.36 -2.99 -6.37
C ALA A 395 -9.67 -4.21 -5.75
N VAL A 396 -10.25 -4.71 -4.66
CA VAL A 396 -9.90 -6.00 -4.07
C VAL A 396 -11.04 -6.96 -4.39
N LYS A 397 -10.73 -8.02 -5.12
CA LYS A 397 -11.68 -9.11 -5.38
C LYS A 397 -11.52 -10.15 -4.29
N VAL A 398 -12.60 -10.46 -3.57
CA VAL A 398 -12.64 -11.62 -2.67
C VAL A 398 -12.81 -12.87 -3.53
N ASP A 399 -11.81 -13.76 -3.49
CA ASP A 399 -11.85 -15.04 -4.19
C ASP A 399 -12.59 -16.08 -3.35
N LYS A 400 -12.31 -16.15 -2.04
CA LYS A 400 -12.98 -17.05 -1.09
C LYS A 400 -12.82 -16.56 0.36
N LEU A 401 -13.83 -16.78 1.19
CA LEU A 401 -13.74 -16.70 2.63
C LEU A 401 -13.96 -18.09 3.21
N ILE A 402 -12.99 -18.60 3.99
CA ILE A 402 -13.13 -19.82 4.79
C ILE A 402 -13.21 -19.38 6.26
N PRO A 403 -14.42 -19.30 6.84
CA PRO A 403 -14.59 -18.76 8.18
C PRO A 403 -14.43 -19.83 9.28
N ASP A 404 -14.23 -19.34 10.50
CA ASP A 404 -14.37 -20.10 11.75
C ASP A 404 -13.55 -21.40 11.84
N VAL A 405 -12.30 -21.36 11.38
CA VAL A 405 -11.36 -22.49 11.45
C VAL A 405 -10.63 -22.49 12.79
N PRO A 406 -10.87 -23.44 13.70
CA PRO A 406 -10.13 -23.50 14.96
C PRO A 406 -8.65 -23.85 14.69
N PRO A 407 -7.66 -23.25 15.38
CA PRO A 407 -6.25 -23.58 15.20
C PRO A 407 -5.96 -25.09 15.35
N SER A 408 -6.66 -25.77 16.25
CA SER A 408 -6.56 -27.23 16.46
C SER A 408 -6.96 -28.06 15.24
N ARG A 409 -7.66 -27.48 14.26
CA ARG A 409 -7.91 -28.16 12.99
C ARG A 409 -6.63 -28.39 12.22
N LEU A 410 -5.71 -27.43 12.27
CA LEU A 410 -4.45 -27.48 11.53
C LEU A 410 -3.51 -28.51 12.17
N ASP A 411 -3.52 -28.61 13.50
CA ASP A 411 -2.85 -29.70 14.22
C ASP A 411 -3.36 -31.09 13.77
N ARG A 412 -4.69 -31.27 13.63
CA ARG A 412 -5.27 -32.52 13.13
C ARG A 412 -4.89 -32.82 11.68
N LEU A 413 -4.73 -31.80 10.84
CA LEU A 413 -4.25 -31.98 9.47
C LEU A 413 -2.78 -32.43 9.47
N ASP A 414 -1.95 -31.84 10.32
CA ASP A 414 -0.54 -32.23 10.48
C ASP A 414 -0.42 -33.66 10.97
N GLU A 415 -1.21 -34.07 11.96
CA GLU A 415 -1.25 -35.46 12.42
C GLU A 415 -1.64 -36.43 11.31
N ALA A 416 -2.66 -36.08 10.51
CA ALA A 416 -3.09 -36.91 9.39
C ALA A 416 -2.01 -37.01 8.31
N ARG A 417 -1.35 -35.88 7.99
CA ARG A 417 -0.21 -35.79 7.07
C ARG A 417 0.93 -36.70 7.53
N GLN A 418 1.33 -36.62 8.80
CA GLN A 418 2.40 -37.47 9.35
C GLN A 418 2.04 -38.95 9.34
N ARG A 419 0.79 -39.32 9.66
CA ARG A 419 0.33 -40.73 9.56
C ARG A 419 0.41 -41.27 8.14
N VAL A 420 0.03 -40.46 7.14
CA VAL A 420 0.12 -40.86 5.72
C VAL A 420 1.58 -41.01 5.30
N ARG A 421 2.43 -40.04 5.66
CA ARG A 421 3.87 -40.06 5.38
C ARG A 421 4.57 -41.28 6.00
N GLN A 422 4.23 -41.63 7.24
CA GLN A 422 4.77 -42.83 7.89
C GLN A 422 4.39 -44.10 7.12
N LYS A 423 3.11 -44.26 6.75
CA LYS A 423 2.68 -45.41 5.94
C LYS A 423 3.38 -45.46 4.59
N ALA A 424 3.53 -44.33 3.91
CA ALA A 424 4.28 -44.27 2.66
C ALA A 424 5.73 -44.71 2.87
N THR A 425 6.37 -44.31 3.97
CA THR A 425 7.72 -44.75 4.32
C THR A 425 7.81 -46.27 4.51
N GLU A 426 6.81 -46.86 5.17
CA GLU A 426 6.71 -48.30 5.42
C GLU A 426 6.51 -49.11 4.13
N PHE A 427 5.70 -48.63 3.18
CA PHE A 427 5.31 -49.40 1.99
C PHE A 427 6.08 -49.03 0.70
N LEU A 428 6.58 -47.81 0.59
CA LEU A 428 7.15 -47.24 -0.65
C LEU A 428 8.65 -46.93 -0.54
N GLY A 429 9.23 -47.06 0.65
CA GLY A 429 10.66 -46.85 0.90
C GLY A 429 10.97 -45.60 1.74
N PRO A 430 12.23 -45.41 2.16
CA PRO A 430 12.63 -44.34 3.07
C PRO A 430 12.28 -42.96 2.51
N ASP A 431 11.83 -42.05 3.38
CA ASP A 431 11.61 -40.65 3.04
C ASP A 431 12.91 -39.85 3.22
N ILE A 432 13.66 -39.65 2.14
CA ILE A 432 15.01 -39.06 2.19
C ILE A 432 14.94 -37.53 2.14
N THR A 433 14.07 -37.00 1.29
CA THR A 433 13.94 -35.57 0.96
C THR A 433 12.59 -34.99 1.35
N GLY A 434 11.74 -35.76 2.02
CA GLY A 434 10.38 -35.34 2.35
C GLY A 434 9.40 -35.63 1.20
N GLU A 435 9.76 -36.46 0.22
CA GLU A 435 8.94 -36.86 -0.93
C GLU A 435 7.54 -37.34 -0.52
N TRP A 436 7.42 -38.07 0.59
CA TRP A 436 6.15 -38.62 1.06
C TRP A 436 5.28 -37.64 1.86
N ASP A 437 5.78 -36.44 2.15
CA ASP A 437 5.00 -35.39 2.80
C ASP A 437 3.91 -34.88 1.84
N LEU A 438 2.64 -34.93 2.27
CA LEU A 438 1.49 -34.35 1.57
C LEU A 438 1.08 -33.03 2.23
N SER A 439 1.95 -32.03 2.13
CA SER A 439 1.65 -30.67 2.60
C SER A 439 0.69 -29.92 1.68
N LEU A 440 0.13 -28.80 2.17
CA LEU A 440 -0.83 -28.00 1.41
C LEU A 440 -0.24 -27.44 0.12
N GLU A 441 1.07 -27.19 0.05
CA GLU A 441 1.74 -26.78 -1.18
C GLU A 441 1.78 -27.94 -2.19
N LYS A 442 2.20 -29.12 -1.75
CA LYS A 442 2.28 -30.30 -2.62
C LYS A 442 0.92 -30.76 -3.14
N MET A 443 -0.12 -30.63 -2.32
CA MET A 443 -1.49 -30.96 -2.71
C MET A 443 -1.98 -30.15 -3.93
N VAL A 444 -1.45 -28.94 -4.16
CA VAL A 444 -1.76 -28.14 -5.37
C VAL A 444 -1.45 -28.92 -6.64
N PHE A 445 -0.33 -29.65 -6.67
CA PHE A 445 0.13 -30.39 -7.84
C PHE A 445 -0.65 -31.69 -8.10
N LEU A 446 -1.49 -32.11 -7.16
CA LEU A 446 -2.40 -33.25 -7.33
C LEU A 446 -3.70 -32.86 -8.04
N LEU A 447 -3.98 -31.56 -8.16
CA LEU A 447 -5.19 -31.05 -8.78
C LEU A 447 -4.97 -30.74 -10.27
N PRO A 448 -5.93 -31.06 -11.16
CA PRO A 448 -5.85 -30.73 -12.57
C PRO A 448 -6.17 -29.24 -12.79
N LEU A 449 -5.23 -28.35 -12.42
CA LEU A 449 -5.42 -26.91 -12.52
C LEU A 449 -5.22 -26.43 -13.97
N ARG A 450 -6.19 -25.69 -14.51
CA ARG A 450 -6.05 -25.07 -15.83
C ARG A 450 -5.10 -23.88 -15.76
N ARG A 451 -4.16 -23.82 -16.71
CA ARG A 451 -3.27 -22.68 -16.91
C ARG A 451 -3.60 -21.97 -18.22
N MET A 452 -3.89 -20.68 -18.14
CA MET A 452 -4.12 -19.80 -19.29
C MET A 452 -3.10 -18.66 -19.24
N GLY A 453 -1.96 -18.84 -19.92
CA GLY A 453 -0.82 -17.93 -19.84
C GLY A 453 -0.25 -17.85 -18.41
N ASN A 454 -0.29 -16.65 -17.82
CA ASN A 454 0.14 -16.40 -16.45
C ASN A 454 -0.96 -16.63 -15.40
N TYR A 455 -2.20 -16.92 -15.82
CA TYR A 455 -3.31 -17.21 -14.92
C TYR A 455 -3.36 -18.71 -14.63
N ILE A 456 -3.38 -19.08 -13.35
CA ILE A 456 -3.66 -20.43 -12.86
C ILE A 456 -5.02 -20.41 -12.19
N GLU A 457 -5.90 -21.31 -12.61
CA GLU A 457 -7.22 -21.48 -12.00
C GLU A 457 -7.06 -21.95 -10.54
N ALA A 458 -7.47 -21.10 -9.59
CA ALA A 458 -7.31 -21.39 -8.16
C ALA A 458 -8.54 -22.07 -7.53
N THR A 459 -9.70 -22.06 -8.19
CA THR A 459 -10.98 -22.53 -7.60
C THR A 459 -10.91 -23.97 -7.07
N PRO A 460 -10.36 -24.96 -7.80
CA PRO A 460 -10.26 -26.33 -7.27
C PRO A 460 -9.42 -26.39 -5.98
N TYR A 461 -8.32 -25.64 -5.94
CA TYR A 461 -7.46 -25.59 -4.76
C TYR A 461 -8.14 -24.89 -3.58
N LEU A 462 -8.82 -23.77 -3.80
CA LEU A 462 -9.58 -23.07 -2.76
C LEU A 462 -10.74 -23.92 -2.22
N ASN A 463 -11.32 -24.80 -3.04
CA ASN A 463 -12.33 -25.76 -2.60
C ASN A 463 -11.72 -26.88 -1.77
N LEU A 464 -10.56 -27.39 -2.16
CA LEU A 464 -9.81 -28.35 -1.35
C LEU A 464 -9.45 -27.76 0.02
N LEU A 465 -8.91 -26.53 0.07
CA LEU A 465 -8.56 -25.85 1.32
C LEU A 465 -9.77 -25.67 2.23
N ASP A 466 -10.91 -25.25 1.68
CA ASP A 466 -12.16 -25.11 2.44
C ASP A 466 -12.63 -26.43 3.03
N ALA A 467 -12.62 -27.50 2.23
CA ALA A 467 -12.97 -28.83 2.71
C ALA A 467 -12.04 -29.31 3.83
N LEU A 468 -10.73 -29.11 3.64
CA LEU A 468 -9.72 -29.46 4.64
C LEU A 468 -9.85 -28.60 5.89
N PHE A 469 -10.09 -27.30 5.79
CA PHE A 469 -10.11 -26.39 6.95
C PHE A 469 -11.44 -26.43 7.70
N THR A 470 -12.56 -26.74 7.04
CA THR A 470 -13.87 -26.84 7.70
C THR A 470 -14.27 -28.26 8.06
N ALA A 471 -13.48 -29.26 7.64
CA ALA A 471 -13.79 -30.69 7.79
C ALA A 471 -15.13 -31.08 7.13
N ARG A 472 -15.47 -30.45 6.01
CA ARG A 472 -16.70 -30.69 5.24
C ARG A 472 -16.32 -31.16 3.82
N PRO A 473 -16.96 -32.19 3.27
CA PRO A 473 -16.65 -32.68 1.94
C PRO A 473 -17.05 -31.71 0.83
#